data_AF-A0A7C5ICK7-F1
#
_entry.id   AF-A0A7C5ICK7-F1
#
_cell.length_a   1.000
_cell.length_b   1.000
_cell.length_c   1.000
_cell.angle_alpha   90.00
_cell.angle_beta   90.00
_cell.angle_gamma   90.00
#
_symmetry.space_group_name_H-M   'P 1'
#
loop_
_entity.id
_entity.type
_entity.pdbx_description
1 polymer ?
#
loop_
_entity_poly.entity_id
_entity_poly.type
_entity_poly.pdbx_seq_one_letter_code
_entity_poly.pdbx_strand_id
1 'polypeptide(L)'
;MQFRNIAMLAALLFLSFSGSTWTQEKVDREIEIHKNVKLVIVAPGPDIPEAIASQYTNFLPILQETLKEITTEQTDECALTIRVAPGVREVGAAKVQRAIARITAFRRNSKQEFLGSLILYSYITGGLVNKEETAQFLKKQILDPAECRKAE
;
A
#
# COMPACT_ATOMS: atom_id res chain seq x y z
N MET A 1 -18.56 54.77 28.11
CA MET A 1 -19.68 53.96 27.55
C MET A 1 -19.61 54.09 26.04
N GLN A 2 -19.72 53.08 25.19
CA GLN A 2 -19.53 51.64 25.29
C GLN A 2 -19.33 51.22 23.83
N PHE A 3 -18.17 50.63 23.52
CA PHE A 3 -17.90 50.02 22.22
C PHE A 3 -18.82 48.79 22.07
N ARG A 4 -19.86 48.89 21.25
CA ARG A 4 -20.65 47.74 20.76
C ARG A 4 -20.63 47.85 19.25
N ASN A 5 -20.35 46.73 18.56
CA ASN A 5 -20.48 46.47 17.12
C ASN A 5 -19.21 46.02 16.37
N ILE A 6 -18.22 45.41 17.04
CA ILE A 6 -17.12 44.69 16.34
C ILE A 6 -17.19 43.17 16.55
N ALA A 7 -18.09 42.68 17.42
CA ALA A 7 -18.13 41.26 17.78
C ALA A 7 -18.82 40.34 16.76
N MET A 8 -19.52 40.87 15.75
CA MET A 8 -20.39 40.04 14.88
C MET A 8 -19.74 39.63 13.54
N LEU A 9 -18.60 40.21 13.17
CA LEU A 9 -17.89 39.88 11.91
C LEU A 9 -16.81 38.80 12.07
N ALA A 10 -16.46 38.43 13.30
CA ALA A 10 -15.46 37.39 13.56
C ALA A 10 -16.01 35.95 13.50
N ALA A 11 -17.33 35.77 13.47
CA ALA A 11 -17.95 34.44 13.55
C ALA A 11 -18.05 33.69 12.20
N LEU A 12 -17.80 34.35 11.07
CA LEU A 12 -17.98 33.76 9.73
C LEU A 12 -16.68 33.30 9.04
N LEU A 13 -15.51 33.58 9.62
CA LEU A 13 -14.21 33.13 9.08
C LEU A 13 -13.78 31.72 9.53
N PHE A 14 -14.57 31.06 10.39
CA PHE A 14 -14.28 29.73 10.91
C PHE A 14 -14.91 28.57 10.10
N LEU A 15 -15.61 28.85 9.00
CA LEU A 15 -16.29 27.85 8.18
C LEU A 15 -15.51 27.38 6.94
N SER A 16 -14.29 27.88 6.74
CA SER A 16 -13.47 27.58 5.54
C SER A 16 -12.31 26.60 5.78
N PHE A 17 -12.27 25.92 6.93
CA PHE A 17 -11.30 24.85 7.19
C PHE A 17 -12.01 23.50 7.39
N SER A 18 -12.92 23.17 6.47
CA SER A 18 -13.34 21.79 6.23
C SER A 18 -12.11 21.04 5.72
N GLY A 19 -11.38 20.45 6.66
CA GLY A 19 -10.11 19.78 6.44
C GLY A 19 -10.17 18.80 5.28
N SER A 20 -9.54 19.15 4.18
CA SER A 20 -8.89 18.17 3.32
C SER A 20 -7.71 17.61 4.10
N THR A 21 -7.98 16.75 5.09
CA THR A 21 -6.95 15.84 5.59
C THR A 21 -6.71 14.84 4.47
N TRP A 22 -5.86 15.23 3.53
CA TRP A 22 -5.01 14.26 2.87
C TRP A 22 -4.25 13.57 3.98
N THR A 23 -4.79 12.46 4.47
CA THR A 23 -4.11 11.58 5.41
C THR A 23 -2.83 11.15 4.72
N GLN A 24 -1.73 11.80 5.08
CA GLN A 24 -0.41 11.44 4.59
C GLN A 24 -0.11 10.05 5.13
N GLU A 25 -0.27 9.04 4.28
CA GLU A 25 0.01 7.64 4.63
C GLU A 25 1.45 7.56 5.17
N LYS A 26 1.58 7.24 6.46
CA LYS A 26 2.89 7.17 7.12
C LYS A 26 3.63 5.96 6.58
N VAL A 27 4.70 6.23 5.83
CA VAL A 27 5.70 5.21 5.51
C VAL A 27 6.33 4.75 6.82
N ASP A 28 6.23 3.46 7.08
CA ASP A 28 6.73 2.83 8.31
C ASP A 28 8.23 2.53 8.15
N ARG A 29 8.58 1.89 7.03
CA ARG A 29 9.93 1.37 6.79
C ARG A 29 10.20 1.15 5.30
N GLU A 30 11.42 1.47 4.89
CA GLU A 30 11.97 1.16 3.57
C GLU A 30 13.00 0.05 3.72
N ILE A 31 12.90 -0.99 2.91
CA ILE A 31 13.74 -2.18 2.96
C ILE A 31 14.36 -2.38 1.58
N GLU A 32 15.67 -2.49 1.52
CA GLU A 32 16.36 -2.95 0.32
C GLU A 32 16.18 -4.48 0.18
N ILE A 33 15.61 -4.91 -0.95
CA ILE A 33 15.43 -6.33 -1.26
C ILE A 33 16.67 -6.84 -1.99
N HIS A 34 17.07 -6.10 -3.02
CA HIS A 34 18.30 -6.27 -3.80
C HIS A 34 18.79 -4.89 -4.25
N LYS A 35 19.98 -4.83 -4.83
CA LYS A 35 20.47 -3.60 -5.47
C LYS A 35 19.45 -3.09 -6.49
N ASN A 36 19.01 -1.84 -6.31
CA ASN A 36 17.98 -1.17 -7.13
C ASN A 36 16.58 -1.83 -7.09
N VAL A 37 16.29 -2.65 -6.07
CA VAL A 37 14.93 -3.15 -5.78
C VAL A 37 14.58 -2.86 -4.33
N LYS A 38 13.56 -2.05 -4.12
CA LYS A 38 13.17 -1.55 -2.80
C LYS A 38 11.74 -1.91 -2.44
N LEU A 39 11.49 -2.19 -1.17
CA LEU A 39 10.18 -2.40 -0.59
C LEU A 39 9.87 -1.27 0.40
N VAL A 40 8.79 -0.54 0.16
CA VAL A 40 8.28 0.52 1.04
C VAL A 40 7.03 0.00 1.73
N ILE A 41 7.09 -0.13 3.05
CA ILE A 41 5.97 -0.62 3.86
C ILE A 41 5.26 0.58 4.48
N VAL A 42 3.95 0.63 4.30
CA VAL A 42 3.06 1.61 4.95
C VAL A 42 2.47 0.97 6.20
N ALA A 43 2.47 1.71 7.31
CA ALA A 43 1.86 1.24 8.56
C ALA A 43 0.32 1.20 8.44
N PRO A 44 -0.36 0.28 9.14
CA PRO A 44 -1.81 0.35 9.30
C PRO A 44 -2.25 1.70 9.88
N GLY A 45 -3.22 2.33 9.22
CA GLY A 45 -3.86 3.53 9.72
C GLY A 45 -4.69 3.25 10.98
N PRO A 46 -5.01 4.29 11.77
CA PRO A 46 -5.81 4.13 13.00
C PRO A 46 -7.25 3.65 12.72
N ASP A 47 -7.70 3.74 11.48
CA ASP A 47 -9.00 3.31 10.98
C ASP A 47 -9.06 1.81 10.61
N ILE A 48 -7.93 1.11 10.60
CA ILE A 48 -7.87 -0.31 10.27
C ILE A 48 -8.12 -1.15 11.52
N PRO A 49 -9.08 -2.10 11.51
CA PRO A 49 -9.31 -2.99 12.64
C PRO A 49 -8.08 -3.80 13.02
N GLU A 50 -7.85 -4.02 14.32
CA GLU A 50 -6.66 -4.72 14.84
C GLU A 50 -6.45 -6.10 14.22
N ALA A 51 -7.54 -6.87 14.02
CA ALA A 51 -7.47 -8.18 13.37
C ALA A 51 -6.92 -8.10 11.93
N ILE A 52 -7.24 -7.03 11.20
CA ILE A 52 -6.74 -6.79 9.84
C ILE A 52 -5.28 -6.33 9.87
N ALA A 53 -4.96 -5.41 10.78
CA ALA A 53 -3.60 -4.93 10.99
C ALA A 53 -2.64 -6.09 11.36
N SER A 54 -3.11 -7.03 12.18
CA SER A 54 -2.37 -8.24 12.56
C SER A 54 -2.14 -9.16 11.37
N GLN A 55 -3.17 -9.45 10.56
CA GLN A 55 -3.01 -10.25 9.33
C GLN A 55 -2.02 -9.61 8.35
N TYR A 56 -2.11 -8.30 8.16
CA TYR A 56 -1.16 -7.55 7.34
C TYR A 56 0.27 -7.67 7.87
N THR A 57 0.47 -7.47 9.18
CA THR A 57 1.78 -7.56 9.81
C THR A 57 2.38 -8.95 9.67
N ASN A 58 1.57 -10.00 9.82
CA ASN A 58 1.99 -11.40 9.64
C ASN A 58 2.29 -11.75 8.17
N PHE A 59 1.71 -11.02 7.21
CA PHE A 59 1.99 -11.19 5.79
C PHE A 59 3.32 -10.56 5.35
N LEU A 60 3.78 -9.49 6.01
CA LEU A 60 4.98 -8.76 5.60
C LEU A 60 6.25 -9.63 5.48
N PRO A 61 6.55 -10.56 6.42
CA PRO A 61 7.67 -11.49 6.27
C PRO A 61 7.56 -12.38 5.02
N ILE A 62 6.36 -12.88 4.73
CA ILE A 62 6.09 -13.72 3.55
C ILE A 62 6.36 -12.90 2.29
N LEU A 63 5.82 -11.69 2.20
CA LEU A 63 6.06 -10.78 1.08
C LEU A 63 7.56 -10.49 0.88
N GLN A 64 8.26 -10.17 1.97
CA GLN A 64 9.68 -9.84 1.91
C GLN A 64 10.52 -11.03 1.43
N GLU A 65 10.28 -12.23 1.98
CA GLU A 65 10.98 -13.44 1.55
C GLU A 65 10.67 -13.80 0.10
N THR A 66 9.40 -13.76 -0.29
CA THR A 66 9.00 -14.01 -1.67
C THR A 66 9.66 -13.03 -2.64
N LEU A 67 9.70 -11.74 -2.32
CA LEU A 67 10.37 -10.75 -3.16
C LEU A 67 11.87 -11.03 -3.28
N LYS A 68 12.56 -11.40 -2.20
CA LYS A 68 13.97 -11.80 -2.25
C LYS A 68 14.20 -12.99 -3.18
N GLU A 69 13.30 -13.96 -3.16
CA GLU A 69 13.40 -15.19 -3.96
C GLU A 69 13.10 -14.96 -5.45
N ILE A 70 12.11 -14.11 -5.79
CA ILE A 70 11.62 -13.98 -7.17
C ILE A 70 12.11 -12.74 -7.92
N THR A 71 12.78 -11.82 -7.23
CA THR A 71 13.42 -10.65 -7.86
C THR A 71 14.93 -10.78 -7.84
N THR A 72 15.60 -10.01 -8.68
CA THR A 72 17.06 -9.93 -8.76
C THR A 72 17.49 -8.47 -8.75
N GLU A 73 18.79 -8.23 -8.62
CA GLU A 73 19.37 -6.90 -8.84
C GLU A 73 18.92 -6.30 -10.17
N GLN A 74 18.74 -4.97 -10.18
CA GLN A 74 18.36 -4.19 -11.35
C GLN A 74 19.44 -3.17 -11.70
N THR A 75 19.44 -2.70 -12.94
CA THR A 75 20.22 -1.51 -13.32
C THR A 75 19.59 -0.25 -12.74
N ASP A 76 20.36 0.84 -12.67
CA ASP A 76 19.88 2.11 -12.11
C ASP A 76 18.66 2.67 -12.87
N GLU A 77 18.61 2.46 -14.19
CA GLU A 77 17.49 2.85 -15.06
C GLU A 77 16.24 2.01 -14.82
N CYS A 78 16.41 0.75 -14.45
CA CYS A 78 15.34 -0.20 -14.19
C CYS A 78 14.97 -0.29 -12.70
N ALA A 79 15.47 0.63 -11.86
CA ALA A 79 15.28 0.54 -10.41
C ALA A 79 13.79 0.47 -10.06
N LEU A 80 13.43 -0.55 -9.29
CA LEU A 80 12.07 -0.93 -8.97
C LEU A 80 11.77 -0.60 -7.51
N THR A 81 10.72 0.16 -7.27
CA THR A 81 10.20 0.35 -5.91
C THR A 81 8.82 -0.24 -5.80
N ILE A 82 8.65 -1.11 -4.82
CA ILE A 82 7.42 -1.79 -4.50
C ILE A 82 6.91 -1.21 -3.20
N ARG A 83 5.72 -0.62 -3.23
CA ARG A 83 5.02 -0.08 -2.07
C ARG A 83 3.93 -1.05 -1.66
N VAL A 84 3.84 -1.37 -0.37
CA VAL A 84 2.77 -2.19 0.19
C VAL A 84 2.03 -1.40 1.27
N ALA A 85 0.70 -1.38 1.17
CA ALA A 85 -0.18 -0.75 2.13
C ALA A 85 -1.32 -1.68 2.55
N PRO A 86 -1.73 -1.64 3.83
CA PRO A 86 -2.88 -2.41 4.29
C PRO A 86 -4.19 -1.83 3.78
N GLY A 87 -5.21 -2.66 3.70
CA GLY A 87 -6.56 -2.23 3.45
C GLY A 87 -7.59 -3.26 3.85
N VAL A 88 -8.86 -2.91 3.65
CA VAL A 88 -10.02 -3.78 3.88
C VAL A 88 -10.82 -3.88 2.59
N ARG A 89 -11.31 -5.09 2.28
CA ARG A 89 -12.28 -5.32 1.20
C ARG A 89 -13.41 -6.20 1.72
N GLU A 90 -14.64 -5.83 1.41
CA GLU A 90 -15.82 -6.68 1.65
C GLU A 90 -15.91 -7.75 0.56
N VAL A 91 -16.13 -9.00 0.97
CA VAL A 91 -16.21 -10.14 0.06
C VAL A 91 -17.48 -10.95 0.32
N GLY A 92 -18.14 -11.34 -0.76
CA GLY A 92 -19.33 -12.20 -0.75
C GLY A 92 -20.63 -11.48 -0.36
N ALA A 93 -21.75 -12.18 -0.51
CA ALA A 93 -23.08 -11.66 -0.19
C ALA A 93 -23.25 -11.29 1.30
N ALA A 94 -22.52 -12.00 2.17
CA ALA A 94 -22.49 -11.74 3.61
C ALA A 94 -21.61 -10.54 4.01
N LYS A 95 -20.99 -9.83 3.04
CA LYS A 95 -20.15 -8.64 3.26
C LYS A 95 -19.06 -8.85 4.31
N VAL A 96 -18.37 -9.98 4.24
CA VAL A 96 -17.29 -10.30 5.18
C VAL A 96 -16.11 -9.41 4.87
N GLN A 97 -15.64 -8.65 5.86
CA GLN A 97 -14.45 -7.83 5.75
C GLN A 97 -13.20 -8.72 5.73
N ARG A 98 -12.37 -8.55 4.70
CA ARG A 98 -11.11 -9.27 4.51
C ARG A 98 -9.95 -8.30 4.46
N ALA A 99 -8.83 -8.72 5.05
CA ALA A 99 -7.58 -8.00 4.96
C ALA A 99 -7.07 -8.06 3.53
N ILE A 100 -6.61 -6.92 3.01
CA ILE A 100 -5.93 -6.84 1.73
C ILE A 100 -4.57 -6.16 1.88
N ALA A 101 -3.61 -6.58 1.05
CA ALA A 101 -2.41 -5.80 0.78
C ALA A 101 -2.56 -5.13 -0.59
N ARG A 102 -2.55 -3.81 -0.61
CA ARG A 102 -2.45 -2.99 -1.81
C ARG A 102 -0.98 -2.87 -2.16
N ILE A 103 -0.58 -3.46 -3.28
CA ILE A 103 0.80 -3.46 -3.74
C ILE A 103 0.87 -2.58 -4.98
N THR A 104 1.73 -1.57 -4.93
CA THR A 104 1.99 -0.66 -6.05
C THR A 104 3.45 -0.78 -6.41
N ALA A 105 3.79 -0.94 -7.68
CA ALA A 105 5.17 -0.88 -8.14
C ALA A 105 5.36 0.30 -9.09
N PHE A 106 6.51 0.95 -8.97
CA PHE A 106 6.92 2.00 -9.88
C PHE A 106 8.39 1.85 -10.22
N ARG A 107 8.74 2.24 -11.44
CA ARG A 107 10.12 2.22 -11.95
C ARG A 107 10.69 3.63 -11.92
N ARG A 108 11.98 3.73 -11.68
CA ARG A 108 12.71 4.99 -11.82
C ARG A 108 12.51 5.52 -13.24
N ASN A 109 12.10 6.78 -13.35
CA ASN A 109 11.80 7.48 -14.61
C ASN A 109 10.57 7.00 -15.39
N SER A 110 9.79 6.04 -14.88
CA SER A 110 8.50 5.70 -15.46
C SER A 110 7.38 6.52 -14.80
N LYS A 111 6.45 7.04 -15.60
CA LYS A 111 5.19 7.62 -15.11
C LYS A 111 4.11 6.57 -14.86
N GLN A 112 4.41 5.31 -15.16
CA GLN A 112 3.48 4.20 -15.03
C GLN A 112 3.62 3.54 -13.67
N GLU A 113 2.50 3.41 -12.98
CA GLU A 113 2.36 2.65 -11.75
C GLU A 113 1.61 1.35 -12.02
N PHE A 114 2.06 0.27 -11.39
CA PHE A 114 1.45 -1.05 -11.49
C PHE A 114 0.80 -1.37 -10.14
N LEU A 115 -0.53 -1.44 -10.13
CA LEU A 115 -1.31 -1.60 -8.90
C LEU A 115 -1.99 -2.97 -8.88
N GLY A 116 -1.86 -3.67 -7.76
CA GLY A 116 -2.59 -4.89 -7.46
C GLY A 116 -3.12 -4.88 -6.03
N SER A 117 -4.21 -5.61 -5.79
CA SER A 117 -4.74 -5.85 -4.44
C SER A 117 -4.83 -7.35 -4.19
N LEU A 118 -4.06 -7.83 -3.22
CA LEU A 118 -4.07 -9.23 -2.78
C LEU A 118 -4.94 -9.36 -1.54
N ILE A 119 -5.89 -10.29 -1.56
CA ILE A 119 -6.62 -10.70 -0.34
C ILE A 119 -5.69 -11.58 0.47
N LEU A 120 -5.48 -11.26 1.75
CA LEU A 120 -4.51 -11.96 2.60
C LEU A 120 -5.03 -13.30 3.14
N TYR A 121 -6.25 -13.68 2.77
CA TYR A 121 -6.85 -14.96 3.12
C TYR A 121 -6.78 -15.93 1.93
N SER A 122 -6.17 -17.09 2.14
CA SER A 122 -6.17 -18.21 1.19
C SER A 122 -7.46 -19.01 1.34
N TYR A 123 -8.22 -19.10 0.25
CA TYR A 123 -9.39 -19.96 0.17
C TYR A 123 -9.04 -21.43 -0.08
N ILE A 124 -7.76 -21.73 -0.35
CA ILE A 124 -7.27 -23.09 -0.55
C ILE A 124 -6.87 -23.70 0.79
N THR A 125 -6.09 -22.97 1.59
CA THR A 125 -5.58 -23.46 2.88
C THR A 125 -6.42 -23.07 4.08
N GLY A 126 -7.35 -22.12 3.93
CA GLY A 126 -8.19 -21.62 5.01
C GLY A 126 -7.46 -20.67 5.99
N GLY A 127 -6.30 -20.16 5.61
CA GLY A 127 -5.43 -19.34 6.46
C GLY A 127 -4.89 -18.11 5.76
N LEU A 128 -3.75 -17.59 6.25
CA LEU A 128 -3.01 -16.52 5.58
C LEU A 128 -2.45 -17.03 4.24
N VAL A 129 -2.37 -16.17 3.23
CA VAL A 129 -1.74 -16.50 1.94
C VAL A 129 -0.31 -16.99 2.12
N ASN A 130 0.08 -18.02 1.36
CA ASN A 130 1.42 -18.59 1.40
C ASN A 130 2.36 -17.93 0.38
N LYS A 131 3.61 -18.40 0.33
CA LYS A 131 4.64 -17.88 -0.58
C LYS A 131 4.27 -18.10 -2.04
N GLU A 132 3.69 -19.25 -2.37
CA GLU A 132 3.34 -19.64 -3.73
C GLU A 132 2.24 -18.73 -4.30
N GLU A 133 1.17 -18.51 -3.53
CA GLU A 133 0.08 -17.59 -3.88
C GLU A 133 0.58 -16.16 -4.01
N THR A 134 1.46 -15.74 -3.09
CA THR A 134 2.08 -14.42 -3.11
C THR A 134 2.96 -14.24 -4.35
N ALA A 135 3.79 -15.24 -4.69
CA ALA A 135 4.67 -15.21 -5.85
C ALA A 135 3.88 -15.15 -7.16
N GLN A 136 2.82 -15.96 -7.28
CA GLN A 136 1.95 -15.95 -8.46
C GLN A 136 1.25 -14.61 -8.64
N PHE A 137 0.74 -14.03 -7.56
CA PHE A 137 0.15 -12.70 -7.58
C PHE A 137 1.17 -11.65 -8.03
N LEU A 138 2.35 -11.62 -7.40
CA LEU A 138 3.39 -10.64 -7.68
C LEU A 138 3.85 -10.72 -9.13
N LYS A 139 4.15 -11.91 -9.66
CA LYS A 139 4.55 -12.09 -11.07
C LYS A 139 3.48 -11.54 -12.00
N LYS A 140 2.25 -12.04 -11.87
CA LYS A 140 1.17 -11.74 -12.80
C LYS A 140 0.70 -10.28 -12.78
N GLN A 141 0.63 -9.67 -11.59
CA GLN A 141 0.01 -8.35 -11.42
C GLN A 141 1.03 -7.22 -11.31
N ILE A 142 2.24 -7.52 -10.84
CA ILE A 142 3.24 -6.50 -10.47
C ILE A 142 4.50 -6.61 -11.31
N LEU A 143 5.21 -7.75 -11.26
CA LEU A 143 6.58 -7.88 -11.78
C LEU A 143 6.64 -8.05 -13.30
N ASP A 144 5.84 -8.95 -13.89
CA ASP A 144 5.84 -9.17 -15.34
C ASP A 144 5.32 -7.92 -16.09
N PRO A 145 4.26 -7.23 -15.62
CA PRO A 145 3.85 -5.95 -16.20
C PRO A 145 4.91 -4.86 -16.02
N ALA A 146 5.59 -4.87 -14.87
CA ALA A 146 6.69 -3.96 -14.58
C ALA A 146 8.05 -4.53 -15.01
N GLU A 147 8.15 -5.31 -16.08
CA GLU A 147 9.45 -5.78 -16.59
C GLU A 147 10.19 -4.64 -17.32
N CYS A 148 11.53 -4.66 -17.29
CA CYS A 148 12.33 -3.62 -17.94
C CYS A 148 12.43 -3.89 -19.42
N ARG A 149 11.44 -3.44 -20.18
CA ARG A 149 11.53 -3.46 -21.63
C ARG A 149 12.41 -2.30 -22.07
N LYS A 150 13.55 -2.61 -22.70
CA LYS A 150 14.25 -1.60 -23.50
C LYS A 150 13.26 -1.15 -24.58
N ALA A 151 13.11 0.16 -24.75
CA ALA A 151 12.47 0.67 -25.95
C ALA A 151 13.31 0.15 -27.14
N GLU A 152 12.70 -0.69 -27.97
CA GLU A 152 13.27 -1.06 -29.28
C GLU A 152 13.36 0.17 -30.19
#